data_AF-A0A067E998-F1
#
_entry.id   AF-A0A067E998-F1
#
_cell.length_a   1.000
_cell.length_b   1.000
_cell.length_c   1.000
_cell.angle_alpha   90.00
_cell.angle_beta   90.00
_cell.angle_gamma   90.00
#
_symmetry.space_group_name_H-M   'P 1'
#
loop_
_entity.id
_entity.type
_entity.pdbx_description
1 polymer ?
#
loop_
_entity_poly.entity_id
_entity_poly.type
_entity_poly.pdbx_seq_one_letter_code
_entity_poly.pdbx_strand_id
1 'polypeptide(L)' 'FEGQPLELDMPKEVSFEGFLRMLRSFSAVNTAVEQGVDLLSEKVVKELETAWGGSELVRTIIYKTFMLVGKVKA' A
#
# COMPACT_ATOMS: atom_id res chain seq x y z
N PHE A 1 13.79 11.69 23.55
CA PHE A 1 14.10 11.24 22.18
C PHE A 1 13.84 9.76 21.98
N GLU A 2 14.05 8.90 22.99
CA GLU A 2 13.60 7.51 22.88
C GLU A 2 12.07 7.43 22.96
N GLY A 3 11.45 6.74 22.00
CA GLY A 3 10.01 6.44 22.01
C GLY A 3 9.07 7.51 21.45
N GLN A 4 9.58 8.63 20.91
CA GLN A 4 8.73 9.58 20.15
C GLN A 4 8.71 9.17 18.67
N PRO A 5 7.53 8.97 18.04
CA PRO A 5 7.45 8.66 16.63
C PRO A 5 7.96 9.81 15.77
N LEU A 6 8.91 9.52 14.88
CA LEU A 6 9.31 10.41 13.80
C LEU A 6 8.50 10.07 12.55
N GLU A 7 7.66 11.01 12.10
CA GLU A 7 6.96 10.87 10.82
C GLU A 7 7.92 11.08 9.64
N LEU A 8 7.89 10.16 8.69
CA LEU A 8 8.72 10.16 7.49
C LEU A 8 7.90 9.78 6.27
N ASP A 9 8.13 10.49 5.17
CA ASP A 9 7.59 10.14 3.86
C ASP A 9 8.52 9.13 3.18
N MET A 10 7.97 7.98 2.77
CA MET A 10 8.68 6.99 1.98
C MET A 10 8.09 6.96 0.56
N PRO A 11 8.67 7.69 -0.41
CA PRO A 11 8.22 7.66 -1.78
C PRO A 11 8.62 6.36 -2.48
N LYS A 12 7.75 5.84 -3.34
CA LYS A 12 8.01 4.66 -4.17
C LYS A 12 7.37 4.82 -5.54
N GLU A 13 8.17 4.64 -6.59
CA GLU A 13 7.66 4.53 -7.96
C GLU A 13 7.07 3.13 -8.18
N VAL A 14 5.86 3.08 -8.72
CA VAL A 14 5.11 1.84 -8.88
C VAL A 14 4.26 1.90 -10.15
N SER A 15 4.29 0.80 -10.93
CA SER A 15 3.36 0.59 -12.03
C SER A 15 1.97 0.21 -11.52
N PHE A 16 0.93 0.39 -12.32
CA PHE A 16 -0.43 -0.01 -11.93
C PHE A 16 -0.51 -1.50 -11.53
N GLU A 17 0.10 -2.38 -12.32
CA GLU A 17 0.17 -3.82 -12.01
C GLU A 17 0.91 -4.08 -10.69
N GLY A 18 2.03 -3.38 -10.46
CA GLY A 18 2.78 -3.47 -9.21
C GLY A 18 1.97 -3.03 -8.00
N PHE A 19 1.14 -1.99 -8.16
CA PHE A 19 0.22 -1.53 -7.13
C PHE A 19 -0.86 -2.58 -6.82
N LEU A 20 -1.50 -3.15 -7.85
CA LEU A 20 -2.50 -4.21 -7.67
C LEU A 20 -1.91 -5.45 -6.99
N ARG A 21 -0.71 -5.87 -7.40
CA ARG A 21 -0.01 -6.99 -6.77
C ARG A 21 0.24 -6.73 -5.28
N MET A 22 0.59 -5.49 -4.94
CA MET A 22 0.77 -5.10 -3.54
C MET A 22 -0.55 -5.10 -2.77
N LEU A 23 -1.65 -4.55 -3.32
CA LEU A 23 -2.97 -4.63 -2.67
C LEU A 23 -3.40 -6.07 -2.38
N ARG A 24 -3.15 -6.99 -3.33
CA ARG A 24 -3.41 -8.43 -3.16
C ARG A 24 -2.60 -9.08 -2.04
N SER A 25 -1.49 -8.47 -1.61
CA SER A 25 -0.69 -8.98 -0.49
C SER A 25 -1.18 -8.50 0.87
N PHE A 26 -2.16 -7.58 0.93
CA PHE A 26 -2.67 -7.05 2.18
C PHE A 26 -3.52 -8.10 2.89
N SER A 27 -3.28 -8.28 4.19
CA SER A 27 -4.00 -9.24 5.02
C SER A 27 -5.51 -9.05 4.95
N ALA A 28 -5.99 -7.80 4.95
CA ALA A 28 -7.42 -7.49 4.83
C ALA A 28 -8.04 -7.99 3.51
N VAL A 29 -7.30 -7.91 2.40
CA VAL A 29 -7.76 -8.42 1.09
C VAL A 29 -7.84 -9.95 1.12
N ASN A 30 -6.80 -10.61 1.65
CA ASN A 30 -6.80 -12.06 1.78
C ASN A 30 -7.91 -12.57 2.71
N THR A 31 -8.11 -11.93 3.86
CA THR A 31 -9.19 -12.29 4.80
C THR A 31 -10.58 -12.09 4.19
N ALA A 32 -10.80 -11.06 3.38
CA ALA A 32 -12.08 -10.88 2.69
C ALA A 32 -12.34 -12.03 1.71
N VAL A 33 -11.30 -12.47 0.96
CA VAL A 33 -11.40 -13.62 0.05
C VAL A 33 -11.73 -14.90 0.81
N GLU A 34 -11.11 -15.14 1.97
CA GLU A 34 -11.44 -16.27 2.86
C GLU A 34 -12.92 -16.25 3.32
N GLN A 35 -13.52 -15.07 3.41
CA GLN A 35 -14.93 -14.87 3.73
C GLN A 35 -15.85 -14.85 2.49
N GLY A 36 -15.32 -15.18 1.31
CA GLY A 36 -16.06 -15.23 0.05
C GLY A 36 -16.31 -13.87 -0.60
N VAL A 37 -15.61 -12.82 -0.18
CA VAL A 37 -15.75 -11.46 -0.71
C VAL A 37 -14.49 -11.06 -1.49
N ASP A 38 -14.65 -10.78 -2.78
CA ASP A 38 -13.57 -10.23 -3.61
C ASP A 38 -13.57 -8.69 -3.59
N LEU A 39 -12.70 -8.10 -2.76
CA LEU A 39 -12.51 -6.65 -2.68
C LEU A 39 -11.85 -6.04 -3.93
N LEU A 40 -11.16 -6.86 -4.73
CA LEU A 40 -10.47 -6.45 -5.96
C LEU A 40 -11.17 -7.03 -7.20
N SER A 41 -12.51 -7.06 -7.18
CA SER A 41 -13.31 -7.46 -8.32
C SER A 41 -12.96 -6.70 -9.60
N GLU A 42 -13.25 -7.29 -10.76
CA GLU A 42 -12.96 -6.69 -12.06
C GLU A 42 -13.48 -5.26 -12.20
N LYS A 43 -14.68 -4.99 -11.66
CA LYS A 43 -15.28 -3.65 -11.66
C LYS A 43 -14.42 -2.66 -10.87
N VAL A 44 -14.04 -3.02 -9.64
CA VAL A 44 -13.21 -2.16 -8.77
C VAL A 44 -11.83 -1.91 -9.41
N VAL A 45 -11.24 -2.95 -10.02
CA VAL A 45 -9.95 -2.81 -10.71
C VAL A 45 -10.03 -1.86 -11.91
N LYS A 46 -11.11 -1.93 -12.71
CA LYS A 46 -11.32 -0.99 -13.84
C LYS A 46 -11.54 0.45 -13.39
N GLU A 47 -12.32 0.65 -12.32
CA GLU A 47 -12.51 1.97 -11.71
C GLU A 47 -11.18 2.52 -11.19
N LEU A 48 -10.38 1.67 -10.53
CA LEU A 48 -9.05 2.02 -10.05
C LEU A 48 -8.09 2.36 -11.20
N GLU A 49 -8.09 1.59 -12.30
CA GLU A 49 -7.27 1.88 -13.49
C GLU A 49 -7.63 3.23 -14.12
N THR A 50 -8.93 3.53 -14.18
CA THR A 50 -9.44 4.82 -14.68
C THR A 50 -8.95 5.96 -13.80
N ALA A 51 -9.06 5.82 -12.46
CA ALA A 51 -8.54 6.81 -11.51
C ALA A 51 -7.01 6.91 -11.55
N TRP A 52 -6.32 5.81 -11.87
CA TRP A 52 -4.89 5.76 -12.09
C TRP A 52 -4.48 6.45 -13.40
N GLY A 53 -5.42 6.79 -14.29
CA GLY A 53 -5.16 7.43 -15.58
C GLY A 53 -4.64 6.48 -16.67
N GLY A 54 -4.85 5.17 -16.50
CA GLY A 54 -4.41 4.12 -17.43
C GLY A 54 -3.27 3.26 -16.86
N SER A 55 -3.29 1.96 -17.16
CA SER A 55 -2.38 0.95 -16.60
C SER A 55 -0.90 1.12 -16.99
N GLU A 56 -0.61 1.81 -18.09
CA GLU A 56 0.75 2.07 -18.57
C GLU A 56 1.52 3.11 -17.74
N LEU A 57 0.84 3.86 -16.87
CA LEU A 57 1.46 4.92 -16.07
C LEU A 57 2.15 4.37 -14.82
N VAL A 58 3.39 4.81 -14.61
CA VAL A 58 4.09 4.71 -13.33
C VAL A 58 3.75 5.93 -12.48
N ARG A 59 3.40 5.71 -11.21
CA ARG A 59 3.14 6.79 -10.26
C ARG A 59 4.00 6.67 -9.01
N THR A 60 4.28 7.83 -8.40
CA THR A 60 4.91 7.90 -7.09
C THR A 60 3.84 7.80 -6.00
N ILE A 61 3.92 6.75 -5.20
CA ILE A 61 3.10 6.59 -3.99
C ILE A 61 3.94 7.07 -2.80
N ILE A 62 3.33 7.82 -1.90
CA ILE A 62 3.98 8.28 -0.66
C ILE A 62 3.39 7.50 0.50
N TYR A 63 4.20 6.68 1.16
CA TYR A 63 3.82 6.05 2.42
C TYR A 63 4.20 6.96 3.58
N LYS A 64 3.22 7.28 4.41
CA LYS A 64 3.47 7.86 5.73
C LYS A 64 3.97 6.77 6.66
N THR A 65 5.19 6.92 7.14
CA THR A 65 5.84 5.96 8.05
C THR A 65 6.19 6.65 9.36
N PHE A 66 6.16 5.89 10.45
CA PHE A 66 6.49 6.39 11.78
C PHE A 66 7.63 5.56 12.35
N MET A 67 8.80 6.18 12.52
CA MET A 67 9.98 5.53 13.05
C MET A 67 10.06 5.74 14.56
N LEU A 68 10.22 4.65 15.31
CA LEU A 68 10.51 4.67 16.74
C LEU A 68 11.98 4.31 16.96
N VAL A 69 12.72 5.19 17.63
CA VAL A 69 14.15 5.00 17.94
C VAL A 69 14.33 4.90 19.45
N GLY A 70 15.22 4.02 19.90
CA GLY A 70 15.65 3.87 21.29
C GLY A 70 17.07 3.32 21.37
N LYS A 71 17.82 3.60 22.44
CA LYS A 71 19.13 2.99 22.68
C LYS A 71 18.95 1.69 23.44
N VAL A 72 19.78 0.70 23.11
CA VAL A 72 19.87 -0.54 23.88
C VAL A 72 20.47 -0.20 25.25
N LYS A 73 19.80 -0.61 26.33
CA LYS A 73 20.37 -0.54 27.68
C LYS A 73 21.35 -1.71 27.84
N ALA A 74 22.57 -1.40 28.29
CA ALA A 74 23.57 -2.39 28.69
C ALA A 74 23.19 -3.07 30.01
#